data_AF-A0A1Q9PG76-F1
#
_entry.id   AF-A0A1Q9PG76-F1
#
_cell.length_a   1.000
_cell.length_b   1.000
_cell.length_c   1.000
_cell.angle_alpha   90.00
_cell.angle_beta   90.00
_cell.angle_gamma   90.00
#
_symmetry.space_group_name_H-M   'P 1'
#
loop_
_entity.id
_entity.type
_entity.pdbx_description
1 polymer ?
#
loop_
_entity_poly.entity_id
_entity_poly.type
_entity_poly.pdbx_seq_one_letter_code
_entity_poly.pdbx_strand_id
1 'polypeptide(L)' 'MEKLLLYVEIHQLKNQGFKIAAIAKKLDISRNTVYKYLNMNFDEATEWVQTTSNRSKKSKK' A
#
# COMPACT_ATOMS: atom_id res chain seq x y z
N MET A 1 3.67 7.85 -7.34
CA MET A 1 3.70 7.74 -5.86
C MET A 1 4.29 6.38 -5.53
N GLU A 2 5.38 6.33 -4.78
CA GLU A 2 5.97 5.06 -4.38
C GLU A 2 4.97 4.30 -3.50
N LYS A 3 4.68 3.04 -3.84
CA LYS A 3 3.69 2.20 -3.16
C LYS A 3 3.95 2.07 -1.65
N LEU A 4 5.21 2.18 -1.24
CA LEU A 4 5.63 2.18 0.15
C LEU A 4 5.19 3.45 0.89
N LEU A 5 5.25 4.62 0.24
CA LEU A 5 4.74 5.88 0.81
C LEU A 5 3.24 5.79 1.06
N LEU A 6 2.48 5.20 0.13
CA LEU A 6 1.04 4.99 0.29
C LEU A 6 0.72 4.10 1.49
N TYR A 7 1.51 3.04 1.72
CA TYR A 7 1.39 2.18 2.90
C TYR A 7 1.61 2.97 4.20
N VAL A 8 2.72 3.72 4.28
CA VAL A 8 3.05 4.51 5.46
C VAL A 8 1.96 5.54 5.75
N GLU A 9 1.48 6.22 4.72
CA GLU A 9 0.47 7.28 4.86
C GLU A 9 -0.90 6.74 5.30
N ILE A 10 -1.30 5.55 4.83
CA ILE A 10 -2.52 4.86 5.31
C ILE A 10 -2.41 4.55 6.80
N HIS A 11 -1.27 4.00 7.25
CA HIS A 11 -1.04 3.67 8.67
C HIS A 11 -0.97 4.91 9.54
N GLN A 12 -0.33 5.99 9.08
CA GLN A 12 -0.32 7.28 9.77
C GLN A 12 -1.73 7.84 9.94
N LEU A 13 -2.51 7.90 8.86
CA LEU A 13 -3.89 8.39 8.92
C LEU A 13 -4.76 7.51 9.82
N LYS A 14 -4.55 6.19 9.80
CA LYS A 14 -5.25 5.27 10.70
C LYS A 14 -4.89 5.52 12.17
N ASN A 15 -3.61 5.74 12.47
CA ASN A 15 -3.13 6.07 13.80
C ASN A 15 -3.64 7.42 14.31
N GLN A 16 -3.83 8.38 13.40
CA GLN A 16 -4.47 9.67 13.69
C GLN A 16 -6.00 9.55 13.92
N GLY A 17 -6.60 8.37 13.76
CA GLY A 17 -8.02 8.14 13.99
C GLY A 17 -8.93 8.41 12.77
N PHE A 18 -8.37 8.59 11.57
CA PHE A 18 -9.18 8.76 10.38
C PHE A 18 -9.98 7.49 10.03
N LYS A 19 -11.21 7.69 9.56
CA LYS A 19 -12.06 6.61 9.04
C LYS A 19 -11.50 6.09 7.71
N ILE A 20 -11.61 4.79 7.47
CA ILE A 20 -11.15 4.10 6.25
C ILE A 20 -11.71 4.76 4.97
N ALA A 21 -12.97 5.18 5.00
CA ALA A 21 -13.61 5.88 3.88
C ALA A 21 -13.01 7.27 3.60
N ALA A 22 -12.55 7.97 4.63
CA ALA A 22 -11.88 9.27 4.47
C ALA A 22 -10.46 9.09 3.92
N ILE A 23 -9.74 8.07 4.38
CA ILE A 23 -8.41 7.70 3.88
C ILE A 23 -8.49 7.35 2.38
N ALA A 24 -9.44 6.50 2.00
CA ALA A 24 -9.68 6.12 0.61
C ALA A 24 -9.94 7.33 -0.29
N LYS A 25 -10.79 8.27 0.15
CA LYS A 25 -11.07 9.51 -0.58
C LYS A 25 -9.86 10.45 -0.66
N LYS A 26 -9.07 10.55 0.41
CA LYS A 26 -7.90 11.44 0.48
C LYS A 26 -6.77 10.97 -0.44
N LEU A 27 -6.57 9.66 -0.49
CA LEU A 27 -5.51 9.01 -1.27
C LEU A 27 -5.96 8.59 -2.68
N ASP A 28 -7.22 8.85 -3.04
CA ASP A 28 -7.86 8.43 -4.29
C ASP A 28 -7.67 6.93 -4.61
N ILE A 29 -7.88 6.08 -3.60
CA ILE A 29 -7.74 4.63 -3.72
C ILE A 29 -8.99 3.89 -3.27
N SER A 30 -9.14 2.66 -3.76
CA SER A 30 -10.24 1.81 -3.33
C SER A 30 -10.17 1.50 -1.83
N ARG A 31 -11.32 1.43 -1.17
CA ARG A 31 -11.43 1.01 0.23
C ARG A 31 -10.79 -0.37 0.44
N ASN A 32 -10.92 -1.26 -0.54
CA ASN A 32 -10.31 -2.59 -0.54
C ASN A 32 -8.79 -2.52 -0.46
N THR A 33 -8.16 -1.57 -1.16
CA THR A 33 -6.72 -1.32 -1.07
C THR A 33 -6.32 -0.85 0.32
N VAL A 34 -7.11 0.04 0.93
CA VAL A 34 -6.88 0.49 2.32
C VAL A 34 -6.97 -0.69 3.30
N TYR A 35 -8.00 -1.53 3.19
CA TYR A 35 -8.10 -2.75 4.01
C TYR A 35 -6.92 -3.67 3.82
N LYS A 36 -6.50 -3.89 2.57
CA LYS A 36 -5.35 -4.74 2.26
C LYS A 36 -4.07 -4.22 2.92
N TYR A 37 -3.81 -2.92 2.82
CA TYR A 37 -2.56 -2.34 3.32
C TYR A 37 -2.55 -2.22 4.85
N LEU A 38 -3.72 -2.07 5.48
CA LEU A 38 -3.85 -2.14 6.94
C LEU A 38 -3.67 -3.55 7.50
N ASN A 39 -3.98 -4.59 6.72
CA ASN A 39 -3.77 -5.99 7.12
C ASN A 39 -2.40 -6.55 6.73
N MET A 40 -1.70 -5.92 5.78
CA MET A 40 -0.33 -6.30 5.42
C MET A 40 0.66 -5.76 6.44
N ASN A 41 1.68 -6.57 6.75
CA ASN A 41 2.83 -6.11 7.50
C ASN A 41 3.82 -5.34 6.60
N PHE A 42 4.71 -4.57 7.23
CA PHE A 42 5.73 -3.80 6.52
C PHE A 42 6.64 -4.67 5.65
N ASP A 43 6.98 -5.88 6.13
CA ASP A 43 7.78 -6.86 5.41
C ASP A 43 7.08 -7.34 4.13
N GLU A 44 5.83 -7.78 4.24
CA GLU A 44 5.01 -8.16 3.09
C GLU A 44 4.80 -6.99 2.13
N ALA A 45 4.69 -5.76 2.63
CA ALA A 45 4.57 -4.56 1.82
C ALA A 45 5.85 -4.27 1.02
N THR A 46 7.03 -4.37 1.64
CA THR A 46 8.29 -4.22 0.91
C THR A 46 8.45 -5.32 -0.13
N GLU A 47 8.21 -6.58 0.23
CA GLU A 47 8.28 -7.70 -0.72
C GLU A 47 7.29 -7.53 -1.88
N TRP A 48 6.07 -7.06 -1.62
CA TRP A 48 5.10 -6.79 -2.67
C TRP A 48 5.55 -5.67 -3.62
N VAL A 49 6.16 -4.60 -3.09
CA VAL A 49 6.71 -3.52 -3.92
C VAL A 49 7.89 -4.02 -4.74
N GLN A 50 8.81 -4.77 -4.13
CA GLN A 50 9.96 -5.37 -4.81
C GLN A 50 9.52 -6.34 -5.92
N THR A 51 8.60 -7.26 -5.63
CA THR A 51 8.08 -8.23 -6.61
C THR A 51 7.28 -7.57 -7.73
N THR A 52 6.49 -6.54 -7.43
CA THR A 52 5.74 -5.82 -8.47
C THR A 52 6.67 -4.98 -9.36
N SER A 53 7.74 -4.42 -8.80
CA SER A 53 8.78 -3.71 -9.55
C SER A 53 9.59 -4.69 -10.44
N ASN A 54 9.90 -5.87 -9.91
CA ASN A 54 10.72 -6.88 -10.58
C ASN A 54 9.98 -7.71 -11.66
N ARG A 55 8.63 -7.62 -11.74
CA ARG A 55 7.86 -8.24 -12.86
C ARG A 55 8.17 -7.61 -14.23
N SER A 56 8.96 -6.55 -14.30
CA SER A 56 9.50 -6.02 -15.56
C SER A 56 10.73 -6.79 -16.11
N LYS A 57 11.23 -7.83 -15.42
CA LYS A 57 12.38 -8.61 -15.92
C LYS A 57 12.20 -10.13 -15.71
N LYS A 58 11.20 -10.71 -16.38
CA LYS A 58 11.40 -12.09 -16.88
C LYS A 58 12.27 -12.03 -18.13
N SER A 59 13.56 -11.73 -17.94
CA SER A 59 14.59 -12.20 -18.86
C SER A 59 14.62 -13.72 -18.70
N LYS A 60 13.80 -14.39 -19.51
CA LYS A 60 13.86 -15.82 -19.73
C LYS A 60 15.28 -16.10 -20.26
N LYS A 61 16.16 -16.62 -19.41
CA LYS A 61 17.40 -17.25 -19.84
C LYS A 61 17.15 -18.75 -19.89
#